data_AF-A0A0S7ENP4-F1
#
_entry.id   AF-A0A0S7ENP4-F1
#
_cell.length_a   1.000
_cell.length_b   1.000
_cell.length_c   1.000
_cell.angle_alpha   90.00
_cell.angle_beta   90.00
_cell.angle_gamma   90.00
#
_symmetry.space_group_name_H-M   'P 1'
#
loop_
_entity.id
_entity.type
_entity.pdbx_description
1 polymer ?
#
loop_
_entity_poly.entity_id
_entity_poly.type
_entity_poly.pdbx_seq_one_letter_code
_entity_poly.pdbx_strand_id
1 'polypeptide(L)'
;MRLFLLAVLLSCSCARAGCEPKIVNIGAVLSQKRYEQVFKDAVNQANQVYGRDKFKLNAISVTHKANAIQMALSVCEDLIHSQVYAILVSHPPQSSDHLTPTPVSYTAGFYRIPVVGLTTRMSIYSDKSIHLSF
;
A
#
# COMPACT_ATOMS: atom_id res chain seq x y z
N MET A 1 -26.55 -2.02 -51.17
CA MET A 1 -25.74 -0.91 -50.60
C MET A 1 -26.28 -0.32 -49.28
N ARG A 2 -27.60 -0.33 -49.00
CA ARG A 2 -28.13 0.23 -47.73
C ARG A 2 -27.95 -0.65 -46.48
N LEU A 3 -27.89 -1.98 -46.63
CA LEU A 3 -27.67 -2.89 -45.48
C LEU A 3 -26.24 -2.84 -44.92
N PHE A 4 -25.23 -2.60 -45.75
CA PHE A 4 -23.84 -2.54 -45.32
C PHE A 4 -23.55 -1.31 -44.45
N LEU A 5 -24.23 -0.18 -44.69
CA LEU A 5 -24.08 1.02 -43.86
C LEU A 5 -24.64 0.84 -42.44
N LEU A 6 -25.71 0.06 -42.28
CA LEU A 6 -26.28 -0.23 -40.95
C LEU A 6 -25.38 -1.15 -40.10
N ALA A 7 -24.66 -2.09 -40.73
CA ALA A 7 -23.71 -2.95 -40.04
C ALA A 7 -22.45 -2.19 -39.55
N VAL A 8 -22.01 -1.18 -40.31
CA VAL A 8 -20.87 -0.31 -39.94
C VAL A 8 -21.26 0.66 -38.81
N LEU A 9 -22.50 1.15 -38.79
CA LEU A 9 -22.99 2.02 -37.71
C LEU A 9 -23.25 1.25 -36.40
N LEU A 10 -23.66 -0.02 -36.47
CA LEU A 10 -23.82 -0.86 -35.27
C LEU A 10 -22.49 -1.29 -34.63
N SER A 11 -21.41 -1.34 -35.40
CA SER A 11 -20.07 -1.70 -34.90
C SER A 11 -19.32 -0.53 -34.24
N CYS A 12 -19.86 0.70 -34.36
CA CYS A 12 -19.23 1.91 -33.83
C CYS A 12 -19.73 2.34 -32.43
N SER A 13 -20.81 1.73 -31.90
CA SER A 13 -21.46 2.22 -30.66
C SER A 13 -21.08 1.49 -29.36
N CYS A 14 -20.12 0.57 -29.39
CA CYS A 14 -19.74 -0.20 -28.19
C CYS A 14 -18.24 -0.26 -27.95
N ALA A 15 -17.50 0.79 -28.28
CA ALA A 15 -16.26 1.05 -27.56
C ALA A 15 -16.62 1.51 -26.14
N ARG A 16 -17.11 0.57 -25.31
CA ARG A 16 -16.94 0.69 -23.86
C ARG A 16 -15.44 0.65 -23.65
N ALA A 17 -14.80 1.80 -23.77
CA ALA A 17 -13.52 2.06 -23.15
C ALA A 17 -13.75 1.90 -21.64
N GLY A 18 -13.80 0.65 -21.17
CA GLY A 18 -13.66 0.34 -19.77
C GLY A 18 -12.27 0.84 -19.41
N CYS A 19 -12.22 2.03 -18.80
CA CYS A 19 -10.99 2.54 -18.24
C CYS A 19 -10.49 1.47 -17.28
N GLU A 20 -9.32 0.88 -17.56
CA GLU A 20 -8.75 -0.11 -16.66
C GLU A 20 -8.62 0.54 -15.28
N PRO A 21 -9.14 -0.09 -14.22
CA PRO A 21 -9.19 0.54 -12.90
C PRO A 21 -7.77 0.87 -12.44
N LYS A 22 -7.54 2.11 -12.00
CA LYS A 22 -6.24 2.53 -11.48
C LYS A 22 -5.86 1.66 -10.28
N ILE A 23 -4.69 1.02 -10.34
CA ILE A 23 -4.17 0.25 -9.22
C ILE A 23 -3.56 1.22 -8.19
N VAL A 24 -3.97 1.06 -6.93
CA VAL A 24 -3.49 1.84 -5.79
C VAL A 24 -2.80 0.88 -4.83
N ASN A 25 -1.47 0.95 -4.78
CA ASN A 25 -0.66 0.07 -3.95
C ASN A 25 -0.64 0.56 -2.49
N ILE A 26 -0.94 -0.35 -1.55
CA ILE A 26 -0.84 -0.11 -0.11
C ILE A 26 0.29 -0.99 0.42
N GLY A 27 1.26 -0.35 1.07
CA GLY A 27 2.42 -1.02 1.66
C GLY A 27 2.14 -1.49 3.08
N ALA A 28 2.78 -2.57 3.51
CA ALA A 28 2.79 -2.98 4.90
C ALA A 28 4.13 -3.59 5.32
N VAL A 29 4.63 -3.19 6.49
CA VAL A 29 5.74 -3.84 7.19
C VAL A 29 5.15 -4.61 8.37
N LEU A 30 5.25 -5.95 8.31
CA LEU A 30 4.52 -6.84 9.21
C LEU A 30 5.47 -7.72 10.03
N SER A 31 5.07 -8.03 11.26
CA SER A 31 5.96 -8.76 12.19
C SER A 31 6.20 -10.22 11.79
N GLN A 32 5.28 -10.84 11.07
CA GLN A 32 5.34 -12.26 10.69
C GLN A 32 4.64 -12.49 9.35
N LYS A 33 5.10 -13.48 8.57
CA LYS A 33 4.49 -13.87 7.29
C LYS A 33 2.99 -14.16 7.38
N ARG A 34 2.50 -14.73 8.49
CA ARG A 34 1.07 -14.99 8.66
C ARG A 34 0.23 -13.70 8.59
N TYR A 35 0.78 -12.58 9.07
CA TYR A 35 0.08 -11.30 9.03
C TYR A 35 0.06 -10.68 7.63
N GLU A 36 1.01 -11.03 6.75
CA GLU A 36 0.97 -10.63 5.34
C GLU A 36 -0.28 -11.17 4.65
N GLN A 37 -0.64 -12.42 4.93
CA GLN A 37 -1.87 -13.01 4.40
C GLN A 37 -3.11 -12.30 4.97
N VAL A 38 -3.14 -12.05 6.28
CA VAL A 38 -4.25 -11.30 6.92
C VAL A 38 -4.40 -9.90 6.30
N PHE A 39 -3.29 -9.21 6.04
CA PHE A 39 -3.29 -7.91 5.39
C PHE A 39 -3.82 -7.99 3.95
N LYS A 40 -3.36 -8.98 3.18
CA LYS A 40 -3.84 -9.21 1.81
C LYS A 40 -5.35 -9.48 1.78
N ASP A 41 -5.85 -10.30 2.70
CA ASP A 41 -7.27 -10.61 2.82
C ASP A 41 -8.08 -9.37 3.22
N ALA A 42 -7.57 -8.53 4.12
CA ALA A 42 -8.19 -7.26 4.49
C ALA A 42 -8.25 -6.27 3.31
N VAL A 43 -7.19 -6.19 2.48
CA VAL A 43 -7.21 -5.36 1.26
C VAL A 43 -8.20 -5.92 0.22
N ASN A 44 -8.29 -7.24 0.08
CA ASN A 44 -9.27 -7.88 -0.79
C ASN A 44 -10.71 -7.59 -0.33
N GLN A 45 -10.96 -7.66 0.97
CA GLN A 45 -12.24 -7.29 1.56
C GLN A 45 -12.54 -5.80 1.32
N ALA A 46 -11.56 -4.92 1.50
CA ALA A 46 -11.71 -3.50 1.20
C ALA A 46 -12.03 -3.26 -0.28
N ASN A 47 -11.46 -4.03 -1.20
CA ASN A 47 -11.82 -3.99 -2.61
C ASN A 47 -13.26 -4.42 -2.89
N GLN A 48 -13.81 -5.38 -2.14
CA GLN A 48 -15.22 -5.78 -2.31
C GLN A 48 -16.18 -4.66 -1.87
N VAL A 49 -15.80 -3.88 -0.87
CA VAL A 49 -16.64 -2.80 -0.31
C VAL A 49 -16.46 -1.48 -1.08
N TYR A 50 -15.21 -1.13 -1.39
CA TYR A 50 -14.82 0.18 -1.91
C TYR A 50 -14.23 0.14 -3.32
N GLY A 51 -13.75 -1.03 -3.77
CA GLY A 51 -13.21 -1.21 -5.11
C GLY A 51 -14.33 -1.04 -6.14
N ARG A 52 -14.23 0.03 -6.91
CA ARG A 52 -15.17 0.38 -7.98
C ARG A 52 -14.42 0.38 -9.31
N ASP A 53 -15.15 0.56 -10.41
CA ASP A 53 -14.57 0.61 -11.76
C ASP A 53 -13.43 1.63 -11.93
N LYS A 54 -13.30 2.61 -11.04
CA LYS A 54 -12.27 3.65 -11.09
C LYS A 54 -10.93 3.25 -10.47
N PHE A 55 -10.91 2.41 -9.44
CA PHE A 55 -9.67 2.01 -8.78
C PHE A 55 -9.79 0.67 -8.07
N LYS A 56 -8.65 -0.02 -7.96
CA LYS A 56 -8.48 -1.25 -7.17
C LYS A 56 -7.27 -1.09 -6.26
N LEU A 57 -7.42 -1.51 -5.01
CA LEU A 57 -6.34 -1.57 -4.05
C LEU A 57 -5.49 -2.81 -4.33
N ASN A 58 -4.18 -2.71 -4.15
CA ASN A 58 -3.26 -3.83 -4.22
C ASN A 58 -2.39 -3.86 -2.97
N ALA A 59 -2.17 -5.06 -2.43
CA ALA A 59 -1.43 -5.26 -1.19
C ALA A 59 0.02 -5.59 -1.50
N ILE A 60 0.95 -4.83 -0.92
CA ILE A 60 2.39 -5.10 -1.00
C ILE A 60 2.92 -5.15 0.43
N SER A 61 3.52 -6.27 0.82
CA SER A 61 3.95 -6.49 2.19
C SER A 61 5.36 -7.04 2.29
N VAL A 62 6.03 -6.67 3.37
CA VAL A 62 7.37 -7.11 3.73
C VAL A 62 7.37 -7.53 5.19
N THR A 63 7.99 -8.66 5.49
CA THR A 63 8.26 -9.04 6.88
C THR A 63 9.39 -8.18 7.46
N HIS A 64 9.21 -7.73 8.69
CA HIS A 64 10.18 -6.97 9.47
C HIS A 64 11.60 -7.57 9.41
N LYS A 65 12.62 -6.72 9.23
CA LYS A 65 14.04 -7.11 9.16
C LYS A 65 14.71 -7.04 10.53
N ALA A 66 15.82 -7.76 10.71
CA ALA A 66 16.49 -7.84 12.01
C ALA A 66 17.14 -6.52 12.47
N ASN A 67 17.50 -5.62 11.55
CA ASN A 67 18.11 -4.34 11.87
C ASN A 67 17.50 -3.18 11.06
N ALA A 68 17.70 -1.96 11.57
CA ALA A 68 17.10 -0.75 11.01
C ALA A 68 17.63 -0.42 9.60
N ILE A 69 18.90 -0.70 9.30
CA ILE A 69 19.51 -0.44 7.99
C ILE A 69 18.86 -1.29 6.91
N GLN A 70 18.77 -2.61 7.15
CA GLN A 70 18.09 -3.55 6.25
C GLN A 70 16.61 -3.21 6.12
N MET A 71 15.97 -2.75 7.20
CA MET A 71 14.59 -2.32 7.15
C MET A 71 14.41 -1.11 6.24
N ALA A 72 15.27 -0.08 6.36
CA ALA A 72 15.22 1.09 5.50
C ALA A 72 15.44 0.75 4.01
N LEU A 73 16.43 -0.11 3.71
CA LEU A 73 16.68 -0.59 2.34
C LEU A 73 15.47 -1.33 1.77
N SER A 74 14.92 -2.28 2.53
CA SER A 74 13.74 -3.06 2.12
C SER A 74 12.50 -2.18 1.92
N VAL A 75 12.31 -1.12 2.72
CA VAL A 75 11.25 -0.13 2.46
C VAL A 75 11.43 0.54 1.10
N CYS A 76 12.65 0.93 0.73
CA CYS A 76 12.93 1.53 -0.57
C CYS A 76 12.70 0.55 -1.72
N GLU A 77 13.31 -0.63 -1.63
CA GLU A 77 13.38 -1.63 -2.71
C GLU A 77 12.05 -2.34 -2.93
N ASP A 78 11.35 -2.70 -1.86
CA ASP A 78 10.16 -3.54 -1.96
C ASP A 78 8.84 -2.72 -1.95
N LEU A 79 8.81 -1.60 -1.19
CA LEU A 79 7.58 -0.80 -1.02
C LEU A 79 7.58 0.46 -1.88
N ILE A 80 8.55 1.37 -1.71
CA ILE A 80 8.58 2.67 -2.41
C ILE A 80 8.76 2.47 -3.91
N HIS A 81 9.60 1.52 -4.33
CA HIS A 81 9.74 1.13 -5.73
C HIS A 81 8.40 0.80 -6.39
N SER A 82 7.48 0.21 -5.62
CA SER A 82 6.14 -0.17 -6.07
C SER A 82 5.11 0.97 -5.96
N GLN A 83 5.53 2.22 -5.76
CA GLN A 83 4.65 3.40 -5.73
C GLN A 83 3.49 3.27 -4.73
N VAL A 84 3.80 2.87 -3.49
CA VAL A 84 2.81 2.78 -2.41
C VAL A 84 2.27 4.14 -1.98
N TYR A 85 0.97 4.21 -1.68
CA TYR A 85 0.29 5.44 -1.25
C TYR A 85 0.33 5.64 0.27
N ALA A 86 0.44 4.57 1.04
CA ALA A 86 0.60 4.59 2.49
C ALA A 86 1.27 3.28 2.92
N ILE A 87 1.93 3.30 4.07
CA ILE A 87 2.62 2.13 4.64
C ILE A 87 2.07 1.85 6.04
N LEU A 88 1.48 0.68 6.23
CA LEU A 88 1.11 0.17 7.56
C LEU A 88 2.35 -0.43 8.22
N VAL A 89 2.56 -0.19 9.51
CA VAL A 89 3.70 -0.77 10.23
C VAL A 89 3.26 -1.41 11.54
N SER A 90 3.63 -2.67 11.70
CA SER A 90 3.54 -3.41 12.97
C SER A 90 4.92 -3.89 13.39
N HIS A 91 5.09 -4.17 14.68
CA HIS A 91 6.31 -4.79 15.19
C HIS A 91 6.03 -6.01 16.07
N PRO A 92 7.00 -6.93 16.20
CA PRO A 92 6.84 -8.12 17.04
C PRO A 92 6.59 -7.76 18.51
N PRO A 93 5.51 -8.25 19.14
CA PRO A 93 5.12 -7.84 20.51
C PRO A 93 6.12 -8.20 21.61
N GLN A 94 7.15 -8.99 21.31
CA GLN A 94 8.15 -9.48 22.26
C GLN A 94 9.54 -8.84 22.08
N SER A 95 9.77 -8.00 21.07
CA SER A 95 11.07 -7.34 20.93
C SER A 95 11.13 -6.09 21.82
N SER A 96 12.21 -5.91 22.56
CA SER A 96 12.57 -4.66 23.23
C SER A 96 12.72 -3.47 22.27
N ASP A 97 12.69 -3.73 20.96
CA ASP A 97 12.84 -2.74 19.90
C ASP A 97 11.53 -1.99 19.66
N HIS A 98 11.16 -1.11 20.59
CA HIS A 98 10.07 -0.15 20.43
C HIS A 98 10.35 0.90 19.32
N LEU A 99 11.56 0.90 18.76
CA LEU A 99 12.02 1.80 17.69
C LEU A 99 11.90 1.20 16.28
N THR A 100 11.30 0.02 16.14
CA THR A 100 11.10 -0.67 14.86
C THR A 100 10.32 0.15 13.80
N PRO A 101 9.34 1.02 14.13
CA PRO A 101 8.75 1.92 13.15
C PRO A 101 9.64 3.07 12.70
N THR A 102 10.71 3.41 13.45
CA THR A 102 11.57 4.57 13.18
C THR A 102 12.21 4.55 11.79
N PRO A 103 12.90 3.47 11.34
CA PRO A 103 13.47 3.43 10.00
C PRO A 103 12.40 3.55 8.91
N VAL A 104 11.23 2.95 9.11
CA VAL A 104 10.10 3.06 8.15
C VAL A 104 9.59 4.50 8.08
N SER A 105 9.41 5.15 9.24
CA SER A 105 8.91 6.53 9.31
C SER A 105 9.86 7.53 8.64
N TYR A 106 11.16 7.45 8.91
CA TYR A 106 12.13 8.36 8.29
C TYR A 106 12.25 8.14 6.78
N THR A 107 12.32 6.89 6.33
CA THR A 107 12.43 6.59 4.89
C THR A 107 11.18 7.02 4.12
N ALA A 108 9.98 6.70 4.63
CA ALA A 108 8.72 7.12 4.01
C ALA A 108 8.51 8.64 4.12
N GLY A 109 8.95 9.26 5.22
CA GLY A 109 8.84 10.69 5.47
C GLY A 109 9.65 11.54 4.52
N PHE A 110 10.78 11.04 4.02
CA PHE A 110 11.53 11.69 2.94
C PHE A 110 10.66 11.96 1.71
N TYR A 111 9.77 11.01 1.37
CA TYR A 111 8.84 11.12 0.24
C TYR A 111 7.44 11.61 0.64
N ARG A 112 7.23 12.00 1.90
CA ARG A 112 5.92 12.39 2.44
C ARG A 112 4.85 11.29 2.30
N ILE A 113 5.26 10.03 2.27
CA ILE A 113 4.34 8.89 2.24
C ILE A 113 3.80 8.68 3.66
N PRO A 114 2.47 8.69 3.88
CA PRO A 114 1.87 8.45 5.20
C PRO A 114 2.22 7.06 5.74
N VAL A 115 2.54 7.00 7.03
CA VAL A 115 2.82 5.77 7.78
C VAL A 115 1.76 5.59 8.86
N VAL A 116 1.17 4.40 8.93
CA VAL A 116 0.13 4.08 9.93
C VAL A 116 0.69 3.06 10.91
N GLY A 117 0.97 3.52 12.14
CA GLY A 117 1.40 2.67 13.24
C GLY A 117 0.29 1.78 13.79
N LEU A 118 0.47 0.47 13.76
CA LEU A 118 -0.52 -0.50 14.25
C LEU A 118 -0.31 -0.88 15.74
N THR A 119 0.94 -0.98 16.18
CA THR A 119 1.26 -1.54 17.51
C THR A 119 2.10 -0.64 18.41
N THR A 120 2.81 0.35 17.87
CA THR A 120 3.62 1.27 18.69
C THR A 120 2.74 2.16 19.55
N ARG A 121 3.18 2.41 20.79
CA ARG A 121 2.55 3.35 21.73
C ARG A 121 3.53 4.41 22.23
N MET A 122 4.69 4.52 21.59
CA MET A 122 5.71 5.51 21.96
C MET A 122 5.28 6.91 21.52
N SER A 123 5.30 7.86 22.44
CA SER A 123 4.87 9.25 22.18
C SER A 123 5.74 10.00 21.18
N ILE A 124 7.00 9.57 20.98
CA ILE A 124 7.93 10.19 20.02
C ILE A 124 7.35 10.26 18.61
N TYR A 125 6.56 9.27 18.20
CA TYR A 125 5.94 9.24 16.86
C TYR A 125 4.80 10.25 16.68
N SER A 126 4.37 10.93 17.76
CA SER A 126 3.40 12.02 17.69
C SER A 126 4.05 13.38 17.43
N ASP A 127 5.38 13.50 17.56
CA ASP A 127 6.10 14.74 17.30
C ASP A 127 6.24 14.98 15.79
N LYS A 128 5.50 15.98 15.29
CA LYS A 128 5.49 16.33 13.86
C LYS A 128 6.76 17.04 13.39
N SER A 129 7.65 17.46 14.28
CA SER A 129 8.95 17.98 13.89
C SER A 129 9.93 16.87 13.49
N ILE A 130 9.77 15.67 14.06
CA ILE A 130 10.65 14.52 13.84
C ILE A 130 10.00 13.51 12.88
N HIS A 131 8.71 13.23 13.07
CA HIS A 131 7.95 12.22 12.31
C HIS A 131 6.81 12.87 11.52
N LEU A 132 7.16 13.51 10.41
CA LEU A 132 6.22 14.27 9.58
C LEU A 132 5.12 13.40 8.91
N SER A 133 5.39 12.11 8.74
CA SER A 133 4.56 11.15 8.01
C SER A 133 3.84 10.13 8.90
N PHE A 134 4.17 10.05 10.21
CA PHE A 134 3.59 9.10 11.15
C PHE A 134 2.37 9.69 11.88
#